data_AF-A0A538GFV5-F1
#
_entry.id   AF-A0A538GFV5-F1
#
_cell.length_a   1.000
_cell.length_b   1.000
_cell.length_c   1.000
_cell.angle_alpha   90.00
_cell.angle_beta   90.00
_cell.angle_gamma   90.00
#
_symmetry.space_group_name_H-M   'P 1'
#
loop_
_entity.id
_entity.type
_entity.pdbx_description
1 polymer ?
#
loop_
_entity_poly.entity_id
_entity_poly.type
_entity_poly.pdbx_seq_one_letter_code
_entity_poly.pdbx_strand_id
1 'polypeptide(L)' 'MAESNGKGRSAEADRYRQAATDALEMLDWCIGYLVGTHKEKIATQIARNRAHIRRDLMHEPEEPVPTSKG' A
#
# COMPACT_ATOMS: atom_id res chain seq x y z
N MET A 1 12.74 35.46 14.38
CA MET A 1 11.55 34.76 13.87
C MET A 1 12.03 33.52 13.14
N ALA A 2 12.05 32.37 13.80
CA ALA A 2 12.63 31.14 13.24
C ALA A 2 11.79 29.93 13.68
N GLU A 3 10.54 29.86 13.23
CA GLU A 3 9.68 28.69 13.44
C GLU A 3 8.81 28.48 12.19
N SER A 4 9.40 27.90 11.14
CA SER A 4 8.63 27.43 9.96
C SER A 4 9.11 26.08 9.43
N ASN A 5 10.32 25.63 9.79
CA ASN A 5 10.95 24.46 9.17
C ASN A 5 10.41 23.10 9.65
N GLY A 6 9.78 23.04 10.83
CA GLY A 6 9.22 21.80 11.40
C GLY A 6 7.84 21.43 10.86
N LYS A 7 7.01 22.42 10.53
CA LYS A 7 5.61 22.21 10.11
C LYS A 7 5.51 21.78 8.63
N GLY A 8 6.44 22.22 7.79
CA GLY A 8 6.51 21.86 6.37
C GLY A 8 6.89 20.39 6.13
N ARG A 9 7.87 19.86 6.88
CA ARG A 9 8.35 18.47 6.72
C ARG A 9 7.30 17.44 7.12
N SER A 10 6.52 17.72 8.18
CA SER A 10 5.41 16.84 8.58
C SER A 10 4.29 16.84 7.53
N ALA A 11 3.90 18.01 7.02
CA ALA A 11 2.89 18.11 5.97
C ALA A 11 3.30 17.42 4.66
N GLU A 12 4.59 17.47 4.31
CA GLU A 12 5.14 16.79 3.14
C GLU A 12 5.18 15.27 3.33
N ALA A 13 5.58 14.79 4.52
CA ALA A 13 5.52 13.36 4.86
C ALA A 13 4.09 12.81 4.82
N ASP A 14 3.11 13.57 5.31
CA ASP A 14 1.70 13.16 5.28
C ASP A 14 1.16 13.12 3.84
N ARG A 15 1.55 14.07 2.98
CA ARG A 15 1.22 14.02 1.54
C ARG A 15 1.80 12.78 0.87
N TYR A 16 3.05 12.43 1.17
CA TYR A 16 3.65 11.22 0.61
C TYR A 16 2.99 9.95 1.13
N ARG A 17 2.59 9.90 2.42
CA ARG A 17 1.83 8.78 2.97
C ARG A 17 0.48 8.62 2.25
N GLN A 18 -0.24 9.73 2.02
CA GLN A 18 -1.51 9.69 1.29
C GLN A 18 -1.31 9.19 -0.15
N ALA A 19 -0.37 9.78 -0.89
CA ALA A 19 -0.10 9.40 -2.28
C ALA A 19 0.28 7.92 -2.42
N ALA A 20 1.05 7.39 -1.46
CA ALA A 20 1.42 5.99 -1.45
C ALA A 20 0.26 5.07 -1.04
N THR A 21 -0.65 5.54 -0.18
CA THR A 21 -1.92 4.83 0.13
C THR A 21 -2.79 4.73 -1.11
N ASP A 22 -3.02 5.86 -1.81
CA ASP A 22 -3.81 5.91 -3.05
C ASP A 22 -3.21 4.99 -4.13
N ALA A 23 -1.88 4.96 -4.24
CA ALA A 23 -1.19 4.06 -5.15
C ALA A 23 -1.41 2.58 -4.80
N LEU A 24 -1.46 2.21 -3.52
CA LEU A 24 -1.72 0.84 -3.08
C LEU A 24 -3.17 0.43 -3.39
N GLU A 25 -4.14 1.33 -3.24
CA GLU A 25 -5.54 1.10 -3.64
C GLU A 25 -5.67 0.90 -5.15
N MET A 26 -4.91 1.66 -5.95
CA MET A 26 -4.85 1.45 -7.39
C MET A 26 -4.29 0.07 -7.76
N LEU A 27 -3.32 -0.45 -7.00
CA LEU A 27 -2.82 -1.82 -7.19
C LEU A 27 -3.89 -2.85 -6.86
N ASP A 28 -4.72 -2.65 -5.83
CA ASP A 28 -5.84 -3.54 -5.51
C ASP A 28 -6.85 -3.61 -6.66
N TRP A 29 -7.21 -2.45 -7.22
CA TRP A 29 -8.08 -2.39 -8.39
C TRP A 29 -7.46 -3.13 -9.59
N CYS A 30 -6.16 -2.92 -9.87
CA CYS A 30 -5.44 -3.60 -10.94
C CYS A 30 -5.44 -5.13 -10.75
N ILE A 31 -5.23 -5.61 -9.52
CA ILE A 31 -5.27 -7.04 -9.19
C ILE A 31 -6.65 -7.61 -9.53
N GLY A 32 -7.73 -6.96 -9.09
CA GLY A 32 -9.09 -7.37 -9.38
C GLY A 32 -9.39 -7.46 -10.89
N TYR A 33 -8.97 -6.45 -11.64
CA TYR A 33 -9.10 -6.44 -13.10
C TYR A 33 -8.31 -7.58 -13.77
N LEU A 34 -7.08 -7.84 -13.32
CA LEU A 34 -6.25 -8.91 -13.88
C LEU A 34 -6.80 -10.31 -13.55
N VAL A 35 -7.37 -10.51 -12.37
CA VAL A 35 -8.09 -11.74 -12.04
C VAL A 35 -9.31 -11.91 -12.94
N GLY A 36 -10.11 -10.86 -13.12
CA GLY A 36 -11.29 -10.88 -14.00
C GLY A 36 -10.97 -11.13 -15.49
N THR A 37 -9.73 -10.87 -15.92
CA THR A 37 -9.23 -11.10 -17.29
C THR A 37 -8.36 -12.35 -17.43
N HIS A 38 -8.40 -13.26 -16.43
CA HIS A 38 -7.66 -14.52 -16.38
C HIS A 38 -6.12 -14.36 -16.45
N LYS A 39 -5.58 -13.25 -15.93
CA LYS A 39 -4.14 -12.94 -15.85
C LYS A 39 -3.59 -13.21 -14.45
N GLU A 40 -3.94 -14.36 -13.87
CA GLU A 40 -3.70 -14.72 -12.46
C GLU A 40 -2.23 -14.68 -12.04
N LYS A 41 -1.31 -15.10 -12.92
CA LYS A 41 0.13 -15.05 -12.64
C LYS A 41 0.63 -13.61 -12.42
N ILE A 42 0.13 -12.67 -13.22
CA ILE A 42 0.49 -11.25 -13.11
C ILE A 42 -0.15 -10.67 -11.84
N ALA A 43 -1.43 -10.95 -11.62
CA ALA A 43 -2.15 -10.53 -10.42
C ALA A 43 -1.44 -10.99 -9.13
N THR A 44 -0.99 -12.25 -9.08
CA THR A 44 -0.25 -12.82 -7.95
C THR A 44 1.05 -12.07 -7.68
N GLN A 45 1.79 -11.72 -8.75
CA GLN A 45 3.05 -11.02 -8.58
C GLN A 45 2.86 -9.57 -8.12
N ILE A 46 1.81 -8.90 -8.62
CA ILE A 46 1.44 -7.54 -8.16
C ILE A 46 0.97 -7.59 -6.70
N ALA A 47 0.20 -8.59 -6.30
CA ALA A 47 -0.24 -8.76 -4.90
C ALA A 47 0.95 -8.91 -3.94
N ARG A 48 1.98 -9.69 -4.33
CA ARG A 48 3.22 -9.81 -3.55
C ARG A 48 3.97 -8.49 -3.44
N ASN A 49 4.09 -7.75 -4.54
CA ASN A 49 4.74 -6.45 -4.54
C ASN A 49 3.99 -5.45 -3.64
N ARG A 50 2.66 -5.43 -3.72
CA ARG A 50 1.81 -4.59 -2.86
C ARG A 50 2.02 -4.91 -1.37
N ALA A 51 2.02 -6.19 -1.01
CA ALA A 51 2.26 -6.63 0.37
C ALA A 51 3.64 -6.18 0.88
N HIS A 52 4.68 -6.29 0.04
CA HIS A 52 6.02 -5.83 0.37
C HIS A 52 6.08 -4.31 0.60
N ILE A 53 5.47 -3.51 -0.28
CA ILE A 53 5.42 -2.05 -0.14
C ILE A 53 4.65 -1.66 1.13
N ARG A 54 3.52 -2.30 1.42
CA ARG A 54 2.72 -2.01 2.61
C ARG A 54 3.49 -2.33 3.91
N ARG A 55 4.15 -3.49 3.97
CA ARG A 55 4.95 -3.88 5.14
C ARG A 55 6.14 -2.97 5.35
N ASP A 56 6.95 -2.76 4.30
CA ASP A 56 8.27 -2.15 4.45
C ASP A 56 8.24 -0.61 4.35
N LEU A 57 7.32 -0.05 3.56
CA LEU A 57 7.24 1.40 3.37
C LEU A 57 6.25 2.05 4.35
N MET A 58 5.11 1.41 4.64
CA MET A 58 4.10 1.97 5.55
C MET A 58 4.32 1.58 7.01
N HIS A 59 5.24 0.63 7.30
CA HIS A 59 5.44 0.09 8.65
C HIS A 59 4.13 -0.40 9.31
N GLU A 60 3.15 -0.80 8.50
CA GLU A 60 1.90 -1.36 9.01
C GLU A 60 2.13 -2.82 9.43
N PRO A 61 1.71 -3.22 10.63
CA PRO A 61 1.77 -4.62 11.04
C PRO A 61 0.85 -5.44 10.13
N GLU A 62 1.38 -6.55 9.62
CA GLU A 62 0.68 -7.49 8.77
C GLU A 62 -0.60 -7.95 9.48
N GLU A 63 -1.79 -7.62 8.95
CA GLU A 63 -3.04 -8.16 9.49
C GLU A 63 -2.99 -9.69 9.41
N PRO A 64 -3.23 -10.42 10.53
CA PRO A 64 -3.17 -11.87 10.51
C PRO A 64 -4.25 -12.40 9.56
N VAL A 65 -3.83 -13.17 8.56
CA VAL A 65 -4.75 -13.90 7.67
C VAL A 65 -5.75 -14.70 8.51
N PRO A 66 -7.07 -14.64 8.22
CA PRO A 66 -8.05 -15.40 8.96
C PRO A 66 -7.72 -16.89 8.90
N THR A 67 -7.29 -17.45 10.03
CA THR A 67 -7.10 -18.90 10.14
C THR A 67 -8.47 -19.51 10.42
N SER A 68 -9.05 -20.14 9.40
CA SER A 68 -10.26 -20.95 9.58
C SER A 68 -9.91 -22.09 10.52
N LYS A 69 -10.39 -22.03 11.76
CA LYS A 69 -10.39 -23.18 12.66
C LYS A 69 -11.33 -24.24 12.07
N GLY A 70 -10.77 -25.42 11.78
CA GLY A 70 -11.53 -26.64 11.54
C GLY A 70 -12.11 -27.20 12.84
#